data_AF-A0A1Q7E7Q3-F1
#
_entry.id   AF-A0A1Q7E7Q3-F1
#
_cell.length_a   1.000
_cell.length_b   1.000
_cell.length_c   1.000
_cell.angle_alpha   90.00
_cell.angle_beta   90.00
_cell.angle_gamma   90.00
#
_symmetry.space_group_name_H-M   'P 1'
#
loop_
_entity.id
_entity.type
_entity.pdbx_description
1 polymer ?
#
loop_
_entity_poly.entity_id
_entity_poly.type
_entity_poly.pdbx_seq_one_letter_code
_entity_poly.pdbx_strand_id
1 'polypeptide(L)' 'MSRRPPIELRRGTKVIFGPDRRVGELMRSSPNGEEWLVKDRFGKFWVATNRIVLADEETATH' A
#
# COMPACT_ATOMS: atom_id res chain seq x y z
N MET A 1 -20.94 7.69 9.24
CA MET A 1 -20.18 7.21 8.06
C MET A 1 -18.79 7.82 8.14
N SER A 2 -17.82 7.13 8.75
CA SER A 2 -16.43 7.59 8.77
C SER A 2 -15.89 7.53 7.34
N ARG A 3 -15.92 8.66 6.64
CA ARG A 3 -15.21 8.83 5.39
C ARG A 3 -13.73 8.82 5.77
N ARG A 4 -13.09 7.64 5.78
CA ARG A 4 -11.63 7.58 5.75
C ARG A 4 -11.21 8.49 4.61
N PRO A 5 -10.31 9.47 4.84
CA PRO A 5 -9.80 10.28 3.75
C PRO A 5 -9.27 9.35 2.66
N PRO A 6 -9.42 9.71 1.37
CA PRO A 6 -8.87 8.90 0.31
C PRO A 6 -7.40 8.64 0.63
N ILE A 7 -7.05 7.36 0.81
CA ILE A 7 -5.68 6.94 1.11
C ILE A 7 -4.81 7.47 -0.03
N GLU A 8 -4.02 8.51 0.25
CA GLU A 8 -3.10 9.06 -0.73
C GLU A 8 -1.88 8.14 -0.83
N LEU A 9 -1.99 7.15 -1.72
CA LEU A 9 -0.87 6.27 -2.07
C LEU A 9 0.17 7.10 -2.83
N ARG A 10 1.35 7.28 -2.24
CA ARG A 10 2.47 8.01 -2.83
C ARG A 10 3.67 7.08 -3.00
N ARG A 11 4.51 7.37 -4.00
CA ARG A 11 5.79 6.68 -4.16
C ARG A 11 6.64 6.91 -2.90
N GLY A 12 7.25 5.85 -2.37
CA GLY A 12 8.03 5.84 -1.14
C GLY A 12 7.20 5.53 0.11
N THR A 13 5.87 5.47 0.02
CA THR A 13 5.03 5.12 1.17
C THR A 13 5.18 3.64 1.52
N LYS A 14 5.35 3.36 2.83
CA LYS A 14 5.34 2.00 3.36
C LYS A 14 3.92 1.48 3.49
N VAL A 15 3.72 0.28 2.99
CA VAL A 15 2.41 -0.37 2.94
C VAL A 15 2.49 -1.82 3.36
N ILE A 16 1.38 -2.29 3.90
CA ILE A 16 1.12 -3.69 4.23
C ILE A 16 0.27 -4.28 3.11
N PHE A 17 0.64 -5.46 2.61
CA PHE A 17 -0.09 -6.13 1.53
C PHE A 17 -0.08 -7.66 1.65
N GLY A 18 -1.07 -8.28 1.01
CA GLY A 18 -1.24 -9.73 0.96
C GLY A 18 -1.76 -10.34 2.27
N PRO A 19 -2.09 -11.64 2.28
CA PRO A 19 -2.63 -12.33 3.44
C PRO A 19 -1.61 -12.43 4.60
N ASP A 20 -0.32 -12.51 4.28
CA ASP A 20 0.76 -12.59 5.28
C ASP A 20 1.11 -11.23 5.92
N ARG A 21 0.37 -10.15 5.58
CA ARG A 21 0.67 -8.78 6.04
C ARG A 21 2.12 -8.36 5.76
N ARG A 22 2.60 -8.59 4.54
CA ARG A 22 3.98 -8.23 4.15
C ARG A 22 4.14 -6.73 4.09
N VAL A 23 5.31 -6.23 4.47
CA VAL A 23 5.62 -4.80 4.47
C VAL A 23 6.52 -4.46 3.29
N GLY A 24 6.04 -3.60 2.41
CA GLY A 24 6.80 -3.12 1.27
C GLY A 24 6.66 -1.62 1.04
N GLU A 25 7.39 -1.13 0.05
CA GLU A 25 7.41 0.28 -0.32
C GLU A 25 6.78 0.47 -1.71
N LEU A 26 5.88 1.43 -1.84
CA LEU A 26 5.29 1.82 -3.11
C LEU A 26 6.34 2.42 -4.03
N MET A 27 6.65 1.77 -5.14
CA MET A 27 7.61 2.27 -6.13
C MET A 27 6.95 3.06 -7.25
N ARG A 28 5.82 2.58 -7.78
CA ARG A 28 5.20 3.14 -8.99
C ARG A 28 3.72 2.74 -9.08
N SER A 29 2.84 3.67 -9.44
CA SER A 29 1.46 3.35 -9.81
C SER A 29 1.39 2.75 -11.21
N SER A 30 0.43 1.87 -11.43
CA SER A 30 0.09 1.40 -12.77
C SER A 30 -0.53 2.55 -13.60
N PRO A 31 -0.48 2.48 -14.94
CA PRO A 31 -1.07 3.51 -15.80
C PRO A 31 -2.58 3.68 -15.62
N ASN A 32 -3.28 2.60 -15.27
CA ASN A 32 -4.72 2.58 -14.97
C ASN A 32 -5.05 2.94 -13.51
N GLY A 33 -4.05 3.09 -12.63
CA GLY A 33 -4.25 3.40 -11.21
C GLY A 33 -4.84 2.26 -10.37
N GLU A 34 -5.10 1.09 -10.94
CA GLU A 34 -5.70 -0.04 -10.23
C GLU A 34 -4.69 -0.76 -9.33
N GLU A 35 -3.39 -0.66 -9.64
CA GLU A 35 -2.32 -1.40 -9.00
C GLU A 35 -1.12 -0.51 -8.68
N TRP A 36 -0.33 -0.96 -7.72
CA TRP A 36 0.97 -0.38 -7.41
C TRP A 36 2.05 -1.44 -7.43
N LEU A 37 3.19 -1.07 -7.99
CA LEU A 37 4.42 -1.83 -7.86
C LEU A 37 4.97 -1.59 -6.46
N VAL A 38 4.94 -2.63 -5.63
CA VAL A 38 5.48 -2.65 -4.28
C VAL A 38 6.80 -3.39 -4.27
N LYS A 39 7.82 -2.84 -3.60
CA LYS A 39 9.09 -3.52 -3.35
C LYS A 39 9.18 -3.95 -1.89
N ASP A 40 9.46 -5.22 -1.68
CA ASP A 40 9.69 -5.87 -0.38
C ASP A 40 11.09 -6.56 -0.41
N ARG A 41 11.53 -7.13 0.72
CA ARG A 41 12.74 -7.98 0.82
C ARG A 41 12.76 -9.17 -0.18
N PHE A 42 11.61 -9.66 -0.63
CA PHE A 42 11.51 -10.79 -1.57
C PHE A 42 11.55 -10.37 -3.04
N GLY A 43 11.38 -9.10 -3.38
CA GLY A 43 11.33 -8.64 -4.76
C GLY A 43 10.34 -7.51 -4.99
N LYS A 44 9.88 -7.37 -6.24
CA LYS A 44 8.90 -6.37 -6.66
C LYS A 44 7.64 -7.05 -7.18
N PHE A 45 6.48 -6.59 -6.73
CA PHE A 45 5.19 -7.22 -7.04
C PHE A 45 4.16 -6.15 -7.35
N TRP A 46 3.30 -6.40 -8.33
CA TRP A 46 2.10 -5.59 -8.56
C TRP A 46 1.04 -5.99 -7.55
N VAL A 47 0.48 -5.00 -6.86
CA VAL A 47 -0.51 -5.17 -5.81
C VAL A 47 -1.68 -4.26 -6.10
N ALA A 48 -2.88 -4.84 -6.18
CA ALA A 48 -4.11 -4.08 -6.33
C ALA A 48 -4.28 -3.08 -5.18
N THR A 49 -4.63 -1.84 -5.51
CA THR A 49 -4.82 -0.74 -4.54
C THR A 49 -5.76 -1.11 -3.39
N ASN A 50 -6.83 -1.85 -3.65
CA ASN A 50 -7.79 -2.30 -2.64
C ASN A 50 -7.23 -3.38 -1.67
N ARG A 51 -6.01 -3.88 -1.90
CA ARG A 51 -5.30 -4.83 -1.01
C ARG A 51 -4.13 -4.19 -0.27
N ILE A 52 -3.95 -2.89 -0.44
CA ILE A 52 -2.86 -2.11 0.15
C ILE A 52 -3.41 -1.41 1.39
N VAL A 53 -2.72 -1.59 2.51
CA VAL A 53 -2.99 -0.89 3.77
C VAL A 53 -1.79 0.00 4.08
N LEU A 54 -2.02 1.26 4.45
CA LEU A 54 -0.93 2.12 4.90
C LEU A 54 -0.33 1.57 6.19
N ALA A 55 0.99 1.43 6.26
CA ALA A 55 1.65 1.01 7.49
C ALA A 55 1.49 2.08 8.61
N ASP A 56 1.33 3.34 8.23
CA ASP A 56 1.17 4.49 9.15
C ASP A 56 -0.22 4.54 9.80
N GLU A 57 -1.28 4.04 9.14
CA GLU A 57 -2.63 4.01 9.74
C GLU A 57 -2.75 2.98 10.87
N GLU A 58 -1.85 1.99 10.97
CA GLU A 58 -1.83 1.09 12.13
C GLU A 58 -1.33 1.80 13.41
N THR A 59 -0.51 2.84 13.28
CA THR A 59 -0.02 3.62 14.42
C THR A 59 -0.96 4.74 14.88
N ALA A 60 -1.99 5.07 14.11
CA ALA A 60 -2.95 6.14 14.46
C ALA A 60 -4.16 5.67 15.29
N THR A 61 -4.18 4.40 15.73
CA THR A 61 -5.30 3.82 16.51
C THR A 61 -4.89 3.38 17.92
N HIS A 62 -3.90 4.03 18.54
CA HIS A 62 -3.53 3.80 19.94
C HIS A 62 -3.72 5.05 20.80
#